data_AF-A0A3D4NDU3-F1
#
_entry.id   AF-A0A3D4NDU3-F1
#
_cell.length_a   1.000
_cell.length_b   1.000
_cell.length_c   1.000
_cell.angle_alpha   90.00
_cell.angle_beta   90.00
_cell.angle_gamma   90.00
#
_symmetry.space_group_name_H-M   'P 1'
#
loop_
_entity.id
_entity.type
_entity.pdbx_description
1 polymer ?
#
loop_
_entity_poly.entity_id
_entity_poly.type
_entity_poly.pdbx_seq_one_letter_code
_entity_poly.pdbx_strand_id
1 'polypeptide(L)'
;MGNSLSIASQRALIRAKLKPGSIIHIFCDFTKPPKDKFCVIVHTDYEEGLLLFFLVNSEIAKFIQNEKRLLICQLPLTRKNYPFFRKETSYLNCAEIRDDLDVEKVITHLINVPQDYKGILLDKDIIEVIQMVNSADTIGRYEKDLIINSLDN
;
A
#
# COMPACT_ATOMS: atom_id res chain seq x y z
N MET A 1 7.01 33.53 -12.37
CA MET A 1 6.12 32.42 -11.96
C MET A 1 6.19 31.38 -13.07
N GLY A 2 6.58 30.12 -12.90
CA GLY A 2 6.99 29.37 -11.72
C GLY A 2 8.17 28.45 -12.07
N ASN A 3 8.87 28.04 -11.02
CA ASN A 3 10.04 27.18 -11.10
C ASN A 3 9.55 25.76 -11.41
N SER A 4 9.54 25.33 -12.68
CA SER A 4 9.28 23.92 -12.97
C SER A 4 10.49 23.11 -12.51
N LEU A 5 10.30 22.27 -11.50
CA LEU A 5 11.33 21.31 -11.10
C LEU A 5 11.66 20.44 -12.31
N SER A 6 12.95 20.18 -12.53
CA SER A 6 13.37 19.21 -13.53
C SER A 6 12.72 17.84 -13.25
N ILE A 7 12.52 17.01 -14.27
CA ILE A 7 11.97 15.66 -14.10
C ILE A 7 12.81 14.86 -13.09
N ALA A 8 14.14 15.00 -13.10
CA ALA A 8 15.01 14.36 -12.13
C ALA A 8 14.70 14.81 -10.68
N SER A 9 14.48 16.10 -10.47
CA SER A 9 14.09 16.64 -9.15
C SER A 9 12.71 16.18 -8.72
N GLN A 10 11.75 16.06 -9.64
CA GLN A 10 10.41 15.52 -9.36
C GLN A 10 10.47 14.04 -8.96
N ARG A 11 11.26 13.24 -9.67
CA ARG A 11 11.50 11.82 -9.32
C ARG A 11 12.11 11.68 -7.94
N ALA A 12 13.16 12.45 -7.63
CA ALA A 12 13.78 12.45 -6.32
C ALA A 12 12.79 12.81 -5.20
N LEU A 13 11.92 13.80 -5.44
CA LEU A 13 10.89 14.20 -4.49
C LEU A 13 9.86 13.08 -4.26
N ILE A 14 9.39 12.41 -5.31
CA ILE A 14 8.43 11.31 -5.18
C ILE A 14 9.08 10.10 -4.49
N ARG A 15 10.33 9.76 -4.81
CA ARG A 15 11.07 8.69 -4.10
C ARG A 15 11.22 8.99 -2.61
N ALA A 16 11.54 10.24 -2.26
CA ALA A 16 11.63 10.65 -0.86
C ALA A 16 10.28 10.61 -0.13
N LYS A 17 9.16 10.72 -0.86
CA LYS A 17 7.79 10.73 -0.33
C LYS A 17 7.18 9.33 -0.23
N LEU A 18 7.46 8.46 -1.20
CA LEU A 18 6.89 7.11 -1.30
C LEU A 18 7.62 6.15 -0.36
N LYS A 19 7.31 6.26 0.93
CA LYS A 19 7.88 5.43 1.99
C LYS A 19 6.94 4.29 2.40
N PRO A 20 7.44 3.25 3.09
CA PRO A 20 6.58 2.31 3.80
C PRO A 20 5.50 3.03 4.63
N GLY A 21 4.27 2.51 4.62
CA GLY A 21 3.07 3.14 5.16
C GLY A 21 2.34 4.08 4.20
N SER A 22 2.93 4.46 3.06
CA SER A 22 2.28 5.34 2.07
C SER A 22 1.04 4.71 1.46
N ILE A 23 -0.01 5.52 1.28
CA ILE A 23 -1.27 5.12 0.63
C ILE A 23 -1.33 5.77 -0.74
N ILE A 24 -1.46 4.97 -1.80
CA ILE A 24 -1.60 5.43 -3.17
C ILE A 24 -2.89 4.89 -3.80
N HIS A 25 -3.40 5.55 -4.83
CA HIS A 25 -4.55 5.10 -5.61
C HIS A 25 -4.14 4.96 -7.07
N ILE A 26 -4.07 3.73 -7.58
CA ILE A 26 -3.52 3.46 -8.92
C ILE A 26 -4.29 2.34 -9.61
N PHE A 27 -4.28 2.36 -10.95
CA PHE A 27 -4.83 1.30 -11.78
C PHE A 27 -4.05 0.00 -11.59
N CYS A 28 -4.75 -1.06 -11.23
CA CYS A 28 -4.18 -2.39 -10.99
C CYS A 28 -4.70 -3.35 -12.06
N ASP A 29 -3.89 -3.56 -13.11
CA ASP A 29 -4.21 -4.42 -14.25
C ASP A 29 -4.22 -5.93 -13.90
N PHE A 30 -3.49 -6.31 -12.86
CA PHE A 30 -3.47 -7.66 -12.29
C PHE A 30 -4.76 -8.04 -11.54
N THR A 31 -5.66 -7.09 -11.28
CA THR A 31 -6.97 -7.39 -10.68
C THR A 31 -7.97 -7.88 -11.73
N LYS A 32 -8.99 -8.63 -11.30
CA LYS A 32 -10.03 -9.18 -12.19
C LYS A 32 -11.42 -8.74 -11.74
N PRO A 33 -12.10 -7.81 -12.46
CA PRO A 33 -11.60 -7.04 -13.60
C PRO A 33 -10.54 -5.99 -13.18
N PRO A 34 -9.66 -5.56 -14.11
CA PRO A 34 -8.74 -4.45 -13.91
C PRO A 34 -9.46 -3.18 -13.45
N LYS A 35 -8.93 -2.51 -12.43
CA LYS A 35 -9.52 -1.28 -11.87
C LYS A 35 -8.55 -0.54 -10.96
N ASP A 36 -8.90 0.72 -10.67
CA ASP A 36 -8.20 1.48 -9.64
C ASP A 36 -8.40 0.89 -8.25
N LYS A 37 -7.31 0.83 -7.49
CA LYS A 37 -7.27 0.33 -6.13
C LYS A 37 -6.45 1.27 -5.26
N PHE A 38 -6.83 1.35 -3.99
CA PHE A 38 -5.93 1.89 -2.99
C PHE A 38 -4.93 0.80 -2.61
N CYS A 39 -3.65 1.17 -2.58
CA CYS A 39 -2.53 0.31 -2.21
C CYS A 39 -1.78 0.96 -1.04
N VAL A 40 -1.40 0.15 -0.06
CA VAL A 40 -0.48 0.58 1.01
C VAL A 40 0.88 0.00 0.71
N ILE A 41 1.86 0.88 0.50
CA ILE A 41 3.26 0.50 0.31
C ILE A 41 3.80 0.03 1.66
N VAL A 42 4.43 -1.14 1.69
CA VAL A 42 4.98 -1.72 2.92
C VAL A 42 6.47 -2.02 2.85
N HIS A 43 7.05 -1.99 1.64
CA HIS A 43 8.49 -2.01 1.44
C HIS A 43 8.83 -1.37 0.08
N THR A 44 9.95 -0.68 0.00
CA THR A 44 10.52 -0.15 -1.24
C THR A 44 12.03 -0.35 -1.25
N ASP A 45 12.53 -0.92 -2.34
CA ASP A 45 13.94 -0.93 -2.71
C ASP A 45 14.06 -0.33 -4.13
N TYR A 46 14.61 0.88 -4.21
CA TYR A 46 14.77 1.57 -5.49
C TYR A 46 15.97 1.10 -6.30
N GLU A 47 16.94 0.43 -5.67
CA GLU A 47 18.12 -0.11 -6.34
C GLU A 47 17.76 -1.43 -7.05
N GLU A 48 17.01 -2.30 -6.37
CA GLU A 48 16.52 -3.57 -6.92
C GLU A 48 15.19 -3.43 -7.68
N GLY A 49 14.54 -2.26 -7.59
CA GLY A 49 13.24 -2.01 -8.22
C GLY A 49 12.06 -2.72 -7.56
N LEU A 50 12.25 -3.21 -6.33
CA LEU A 50 11.24 -3.95 -5.57
C LEU A 50 10.28 -2.99 -4.86
N LEU A 51 8.98 -3.23 -5.00
CA LEU A 51 7.94 -2.51 -4.27
C LEU A 51 6.91 -3.53 -3.78
N LEU A 52 6.79 -3.65 -2.47
CA LEU A 52 5.80 -4.52 -1.85
C LEU A 52 4.63 -3.68 -1.33
N PHE A 53 3.41 -4.17 -1.55
CA PHE A 53 2.20 -3.48 -1.15
C PHE A 53 1.05 -4.42 -0.77
N PHE A 54 0.13 -3.91 0.03
CA PHE A 54 -1.15 -4.53 0.31
C PHE A 54 -2.29 -3.79 -0.39
N LEU A 55 -3.30 -4.54 -0.85
CA LEU A 55 -4.50 -3.96 -1.43
C LEU A 55 -5.53 -3.58 -0.36
N VAL A 56 -6.16 -2.43 -0.54
CA VAL A 56 -7.36 -2.06 0.21
C VAL A 56 -8.61 -2.46 -0.59
N ASN A 57 -9.54 -3.12 0.07
CA ASN A 57 -10.83 -3.52 -0.45
C ASN A 57 -11.95 -2.77 0.28
N SER A 58 -12.98 -2.36 -0.44
CA SER A 58 -14.15 -1.72 0.19
C SER A 58 -15.04 -2.71 0.95
N GLU A 59 -14.86 -4.01 0.71
CA GLU A 59 -15.53 -5.14 1.39
C GLU A 59 -14.57 -6.32 1.45
N ILE A 60 -14.71 -7.15 2.48
CA ILE A 60 -13.99 -8.42 2.60
C ILE A 60 -14.66 -9.44 1.67
N ALA A 61 -13.88 -10.10 0.81
CA ALA A 61 -14.40 -11.12 -0.10
C ALA A 61 -14.99 -12.33 0.66
N LYS A 62 -16.06 -12.95 0.13
CA LYS A 62 -16.75 -14.08 0.81
C LYS A 62 -15.82 -15.24 1.17
N PHE A 63 -14.85 -15.57 0.31
CA PHE A 63 -13.91 -16.65 0.60
C PHE A 63 -13.00 -16.32 1.80
N ILE A 64 -12.62 -15.05 1.98
CA ILE A 64 -11.86 -14.58 3.15
C ILE A 64 -12.73 -14.67 4.40
N GLN A 65 -14.01 -14.28 4.32
CA GLN A 65 -14.94 -14.37 5.46
C GLN A 65 -15.10 -15.81 5.97
N ASN A 66 -15.00 -16.79 5.09
CA ASN A 66 -15.12 -18.21 5.43
C ASN A 66 -13.80 -18.85 5.92
N GLU A 67 -12.68 -18.12 5.87
CA GLU A 67 -11.36 -18.63 6.22
C GLU A 67 -10.76 -17.77 7.34
N LYS A 68 -10.83 -18.29 8.57
CA LYS A 68 -10.48 -17.55 9.79
C LYS A 68 -9.06 -16.97 9.72
N ARG A 69 -8.08 -17.69 9.16
CA ARG A 69 -6.69 -17.22 9.08
C ARG A 69 -6.51 -16.01 8.14
N LEU A 70 -7.31 -15.94 7.07
CA LEU A 70 -7.31 -14.79 6.17
C LEU A 70 -8.11 -13.62 6.75
N LEU A 71 -9.20 -13.93 7.46
CA LEU A 71 -10.09 -12.93 8.04
C LEU A 71 -9.40 -12.10 9.14
N ILE A 72 -8.59 -12.72 9.98
CA ILE A 72 -7.85 -12.02 11.05
C ILE A 72 -6.81 -11.03 10.51
N CYS A 73 -6.43 -11.17 9.24
CA CYS A 73 -5.47 -10.29 8.55
C CYS A 73 -6.17 -9.14 7.79
N GLN A 74 -7.46 -8.90 8.03
CA GLN A 74 -8.19 -7.78 7.41
C GLN A 74 -8.26 -6.60 8.38
N LEU A 75 -7.39 -5.60 8.19
CA LEU A 75 -7.36 -4.40 9.03
C LEU A 75 -8.43 -3.39 8.58
N PRO A 76 -9.43 -3.06 9.42
CA PRO A 76 -10.42 -2.05 9.08
C PRO A 76 -9.81 -0.64 9.07
N LEU A 77 -9.90 0.03 7.94
CA LEU A 77 -9.55 1.44 7.76
C LEU A 77 -10.84 2.26 7.61
N THR A 78 -11.04 3.24 8.50
CA THR A 78 -12.27 4.02 8.55
C THR A 78 -12.15 5.34 7.79
N ARG A 79 -13.25 5.80 7.18
CA ARG A 79 -13.32 7.09 6.49
C ARG A 79 -13.04 8.28 7.40
N LYS A 80 -13.34 8.15 8.70
CA LYS A 80 -12.99 9.16 9.71
C LYS A 80 -11.47 9.43 9.73
N ASN A 81 -10.67 8.38 9.67
CA ASN A 81 -9.20 8.48 9.66
C ASN A 81 -8.66 8.73 8.25
N TYR A 82 -9.37 8.25 7.23
CA TYR A 82 -8.98 8.28 5.82
C TYR A 82 -10.11 8.81 4.93
N PRO A 83 -10.32 10.15 4.87
CA PRO A 83 -11.50 10.75 4.23
C PRO A 83 -11.67 10.49 2.73
N PHE A 84 -10.62 10.01 2.07
CA PHE A 84 -10.62 9.67 0.64
C PHE A 84 -11.34 8.35 0.32
N PHE A 85 -11.69 7.53 1.33
CA PHE A 85 -12.51 6.35 1.10
C PHE A 85 -13.97 6.72 0.82
N ARG A 86 -14.59 6.01 -0.12
CA ARG A 86 -16.02 6.20 -0.47
C ARG A 86 -16.97 5.56 0.54
N LYS A 87 -16.58 4.44 1.16
CA LYS A 87 -17.36 3.74 2.18
C LYS A 87 -16.85 4.11 3.58
N GLU A 88 -17.71 3.95 4.58
CA GLU A 88 -17.37 4.22 5.98
C GLU A 88 -16.21 3.34 6.49
N THR A 89 -16.15 2.09 6.04
CA THR A 89 -15.04 1.17 6.32
C THR A 89 -14.54 0.54 5.03
N SER A 90 -13.23 0.53 4.87
CA SER A 90 -12.51 -0.31 3.91
C SER A 90 -11.56 -1.23 4.69
N TYR A 91 -10.97 -2.21 4.03
CA TYR A 91 -10.17 -3.24 4.67
C TYR A 91 -8.85 -3.39 3.94
N LEU A 92 -7.74 -3.20 4.66
CA LEU A 92 -6.42 -3.52 4.17
C LEU A 92 -6.21 -5.04 4.29
N ASN A 93 -5.92 -5.70 3.17
CA ASN A 93 -5.70 -7.13 3.14
C ASN A 93 -4.23 -7.45 3.47
N CYS A 94 -3.91 -7.61 4.75
CA CYS A 94 -2.58 -7.96 5.23
C CYS A 94 -2.26 -9.47 5.07
N ALA A 95 -3.16 -10.28 4.50
CA ALA A 95 -2.88 -11.70 4.21
C ALA A 95 -2.21 -11.91 2.85
N GLU A 96 -2.19 -10.93 1.96
CA GLU A 96 -1.74 -11.12 0.58
C GLU A 96 -0.79 -9.99 0.19
N ILE A 97 0.50 -10.23 0.36
CA ILE A 97 1.55 -9.33 -0.14
C ILE A 97 1.62 -9.39 -1.66
N ARG A 98 1.79 -8.24 -2.30
CA ARG A 98 1.90 -8.10 -3.75
C ARG A 98 3.14 -7.32 -4.14
N ASP A 99 3.69 -7.66 -5.30
CA ASP A 99 4.90 -7.10 -5.90
C ASP A 99 4.74 -6.77 -7.39
N ASP A 100 3.51 -6.82 -7.93
CA ASP A 100 3.24 -6.64 -9.36
C ASP A 100 3.39 -5.19 -9.86
N LEU A 101 3.62 -4.24 -8.95
CA LEU A 101 3.78 -2.82 -9.29
C LEU A 101 5.26 -2.48 -9.49
N ASP A 102 5.57 -2.02 -10.70
CA ASP A 102 6.88 -1.43 -11.03
C ASP A 102 7.03 -0.05 -10.36
N VAL A 103 8.04 0.09 -9.50
CA VAL A 103 8.28 1.31 -8.73
C VAL A 103 8.51 2.54 -9.62
N GLU A 104 9.16 2.40 -10.77
CA GLU A 104 9.43 3.50 -11.69
C GLU A 104 8.16 3.94 -12.42
N LYS A 105 7.25 3.00 -12.70
CA LYS A 105 5.90 3.32 -13.21
C LYS A 105 5.06 4.02 -12.16
N VAL A 106 5.11 3.56 -10.90
CA VAL A 106 4.43 4.23 -9.78
C VAL A 106 4.94 5.67 -9.60
N ILE A 107 6.27 5.87 -9.62
CA ILE A 107 6.86 7.21 -9.53
C ILE A 107 6.38 8.09 -10.68
N THR A 108 6.43 7.58 -11.91
CA THR A 108 6.00 8.31 -13.10
C THR A 108 4.52 8.67 -13.04
N HIS A 109 3.67 7.75 -12.57
CA HIS A 109 2.26 8.01 -12.31
C HIS A 109 2.06 9.14 -11.30
N LEU A 110 2.75 9.10 -10.16
CA LEU A 110 2.61 10.11 -9.10
C LEU A 110 3.20 11.49 -9.48
N ILE A 111 4.13 11.55 -10.44
CA ILE A 111 4.56 12.81 -11.04
C ILE A 111 3.42 13.41 -11.87
N ASN A 112 2.77 12.59 -12.69
CA ASN A 112 1.71 13.03 -13.60
C ASN A 112 0.38 13.30 -12.88
N VAL A 113 0.11 12.55 -11.79
CA VAL A 113 -1.14 12.57 -11.03
C VAL A 113 -0.84 12.66 -9.52
N PRO A 114 -0.28 13.77 -9.01
CA PRO A 114 0.17 13.86 -7.61
C PRO A 114 -0.91 13.64 -6.55
N GLN A 115 -2.18 13.91 -6.89
CA GLN A 115 -3.33 13.68 -6.02
C GLN A 115 -3.60 12.20 -5.74
N ASP A 116 -2.99 11.28 -6.49
CA ASP A 116 -3.12 9.85 -6.26
C ASP A 116 -2.24 9.32 -5.13
N TYR A 117 -1.31 10.15 -4.63
CA TYR A 117 -0.79 9.98 -3.29
C TYR A 117 -1.82 10.46 -2.27
N LYS A 118 -2.29 9.55 -1.41
CA LYS A 118 -3.41 9.81 -0.48
C LYS A 118 -2.98 10.10 0.97
N GLY A 119 -1.73 9.83 1.31
CA GLY A 119 -1.20 10.04 2.66
C GLY A 119 -0.35 8.88 3.13
N ILE A 120 -0.22 8.77 4.45
CA ILE A 120 0.47 7.67 5.14
C ILE A 120 -0.54 7.06 6.12
N LEU A 121 -0.41 5.78 6.43
CA LEU A 121 -1.14 5.15 7.53
C LEU A 121 -0.88 5.90 8.85
N LEU A 122 -1.83 5.83 9.78
CA LEU A 122 -1.62 6.34 11.14
C LEU A 122 -0.73 5.36 11.89
N ASP A 123 0.06 5.84 12.85
CA ASP A 123 0.99 5.01 13.63
C ASP A 123 0.31 3.81 14.28
N LYS A 124 -0.90 4.00 14.83
CA LYS A 124 -1.71 2.90 15.38
C LYS A 124 -2.03 1.81 14.34
N ASP A 125 -2.31 2.22 13.10
CA ASP A 125 -2.67 1.32 12.02
C ASP A 125 -1.41 0.63 11.45
N ILE A 126 -0.24 1.30 11.47
CA ILE A 126 1.06 0.69 11.17
C ILE A 126 1.39 -0.41 12.18
N ILE A 127 1.20 -0.15 13.48
CA ILE A 127 1.42 -1.14 14.55
C ILE A 127 0.53 -2.38 14.34
N GLU A 128 -0.74 -2.17 14.00
CA GLU A 128 -1.66 -3.28 13.68
C GLU A 128 -1.21 -4.06 12.43
N VAL A 129 -0.73 -3.39 11.38
CA VAL A 129 -0.15 -4.07 10.21
C VAL A 129 1.03 -4.95 10.60
N ILE A 130 1.98 -4.43 11.38
CA ILE A 130 3.15 -5.20 11.84
C ILE A 130 2.71 -6.46 12.59
N GLN A 131 1.74 -6.33 13.51
CA GLN A 131 1.22 -7.47 14.29
C GLN A 131 0.52 -8.51 13.40
N MET A 132 -0.30 -8.07 12.44
CA MET A 132 -0.97 -8.95 11.49
C MET A 132 0.03 -9.67 10.59
N VAL A 133 1.01 -8.95 10.03
CA VAL A 133 2.05 -9.53 9.17
C VAL A 133 2.90 -10.54 9.93
N ASN A 134 3.28 -10.24 11.17
CA ASN A 134 4.05 -11.17 12.00
C ASN A 134 3.29 -12.49 12.22
N SER A 135 1.97 -12.42 12.43
CA SER A 135 1.11 -13.58 12.67
C SER A 135 0.55 -14.28 11.42
N ALA A 136 0.59 -13.65 10.24
CA ALA A 136 0.05 -14.19 8.99
C ALA A 136 0.82 -15.43 8.53
N ASP A 137 0.16 -16.58 8.34
CA ASP A 137 0.77 -17.80 7.80
C ASP A 137 0.92 -17.76 6.26
N THR A 138 0.32 -16.77 5.62
CA THR A 138 0.28 -16.59 4.17
C THR A 138 1.45 -15.79 3.60
N ILE A 139 2.25 -15.15 4.45
CA ILE A 139 3.41 -14.35 4.06
C ILE A 139 4.69 -15.12 4.42
N GLY A 140 5.61 -15.24 3.46
CA GLY A 140 6.90 -15.88 3.68
C GLY A 140 7.77 -15.12 4.69
N ARG A 141 8.73 -15.83 5.29
CA ARG A 141 9.58 -15.25 6.36
C ARG A 141 10.38 -14.05 5.86
N TYR A 142 10.93 -14.16 4.65
CA TYR A 142 11.74 -13.08 4.05
C TYR A 142 10.91 -11.81 3.86
N GLU A 143 9.71 -11.93 3.30
CA GLU A 143 8.82 -10.80 3.06
C GLU A 143 8.34 -10.17 4.38
N LYS A 144 8.07 -10.98 5.41
CA LYS A 144 7.77 -10.46 6.76
C LYS A 144 8.90 -9.61 7.30
N ASP A 145 10.13 -10.10 7.22
CA ASP A 145 11.30 -9.38 7.72
C ASP A 145 11.47 -8.04 6.97
N LEU A 146 11.31 -8.03 5.65
CA LEU A 146 11.33 -6.80 4.86
C LEU A 146 10.25 -5.82 5.30
N ILE A 147 9.00 -6.27 5.41
CA ILE A 147 7.85 -5.41 5.75
C ILE A 147 7.98 -4.85 7.15
N ILE A 148 8.29 -5.70 8.14
CA ILE A 148 8.38 -5.30 9.55
C ILE A 148 9.52 -4.30 9.72
N ASN A 149 10.72 -4.60 9.20
CA ASN A 149 11.86 -3.67 9.28
C ASN A 149 11.56 -2.35 8.55
N SER A 150 10.78 -2.38 7.47
CA SER A 150 10.44 -1.18 6.71
C SER A 150 9.42 -0.29 7.41
N LEU A 151 8.49 -0.87 8.17
CA LEU A 151 7.41 -0.16 8.85
C LEU A 151 7.77 0.29 10.28
N ASP A 152 8.77 -0.33 10.90
CA ASP A 152 9.24 -0.01 12.27
C ASP A 152 10.29 1.13 12.31
N ASN A 153 10.73 1.62 11.14
CA ASN A 153 11.73 2.69 10.96
C ASN A 153 11.10 4.07 10.69
#